data_AF-A0A966B5J8-F1
#
_entry.id   AF-A0A966B5J8-F1
#
_cell.length_a   1.000
_cell.length_b   1.000
_cell.length_c   1.000
_cell.angle_alpha   90.00
_cell.angle_beta   90.00
_cell.angle_gamma   90.00
#
_symmetry.space_group_name_H-M   'P 1'
#
loop_
_entity.id
_entity.type
_entity.pdbx_description
1 polymer ?
#
loop_
_entity_poly.entity_id
_entity_poly.type
_entity_poly.pdbx_seq_one_letter_code
_entity_poly.pdbx_strand_id
1 'polypeptide(L)'
;MSSPIDRSSAHPSMTNAPHLTDSARQRWETRVFPPPPQIATTPTLAEILQSQGPLPDHLVSGIGVGIAQYLDVLHQAGHGHGDVRPASVLLPGNNVLWLTDPAVEYRACSAADDLTSLVITLVECATGLAIDASAEWTPELLIHLGCSPALTEAIGAIRPQAGAARATLVLARPDQALPQRSNDLA
;
A
#
# COMPACT_ATOMS: atom_id res chain seq x y z
N MET A 1 -31.15 -0.67 26.51
CA MET A 1 -30.45 -1.95 26.77
C MET A 1 -29.73 -2.30 25.48
N SER A 2 -28.49 -1.86 25.35
CA SER A 2 -27.71 -2.04 24.11
C SER A 2 -27.05 -3.41 24.15
N SER A 3 -27.33 -4.23 23.15
CA SER A 3 -26.68 -5.53 22.94
C SER A 3 -25.15 -5.36 22.82
N PRO A 4 -24.35 -6.32 23.32
CA PRO A 4 -22.91 -6.30 23.12
C PRO A 4 -22.63 -6.50 21.63
N ILE A 5 -21.89 -5.57 21.04
CA ILE A 5 -21.34 -5.70 19.68
C ILE A 5 -20.49 -6.97 19.68
N ASP A 6 -20.96 -7.95 18.92
CA ASP A 6 -20.24 -9.18 18.62
C ASP A 6 -18.88 -8.81 18.01
N ARG A 7 -17.80 -9.09 18.74
CA ARG A 7 -16.42 -8.77 18.35
C ARG A 7 -15.86 -9.76 17.32
N SER A 8 -16.69 -10.61 16.72
CA SER A 8 -16.27 -11.74 15.89
C SER A 8 -16.21 -11.47 14.38
N SER A 9 -16.48 -10.26 13.90
CA SER A 9 -16.63 -10.00 12.46
C SER A 9 -15.94 -8.69 12.04
N ALA A 10 -14.61 -8.74 11.94
CA ALA A 10 -13.81 -7.73 11.22
C ALA A 10 -12.30 -8.00 11.16
N HIS A 11 -11.74 -9.02 11.80
CA HIS A 11 -10.36 -9.40 11.49
C HIS A 11 -10.33 -10.00 10.07
N PRO A 12 -9.37 -9.64 9.19
CA PRO A 12 -9.05 -10.49 8.05
C PRO A 12 -8.69 -11.85 8.65
N SER A 13 -9.60 -12.81 8.54
CA SER A 13 -9.45 -14.11 9.18
C SER A 13 -8.26 -14.83 8.55
N MET A 14 -7.16 -14.92 9.29
CA MET A 14 -6.00 -15.79 9.01
C MET A 14 -6.33 -17.29 9.08
N THR A 15 -7.60 -17.67 9.27
CA THR A 15 -8.05 -19.07 9.40
C THR A 15 -7.68 -19.93 8.18
N ASN A 16 -7.33 -19.32 7.04
CA ASN A 16 -6.85 -20.01 5.85
C ASN A 16 -5.32 -19.99 5.63
N ALA A 17 -4.51 -19.54 6.60
CA ALA A 17 -3.04 -19.52 6.51
C ALA A 17 -2.38 -20.51 7.50
N PRO A 18 -2.45 -21.83 7.25
CA PRO A 18 -1.93 -22.86 8.16
C PRO A 18 -0.39 -22.91 8.27
N HIS A 19 0.35 -22.13 7.49
CA HIS A 19 1.83 -22.19 7.36
C HIS A 19 2.59 -21.01 7.99
N LEU A 20 1.91 -20.17 8.78
CA LEU A 20 2.55 -19.06 9.50
C LEU A 20 3.36 -19.57 10.70
N THR A 21 4.53 -18.98 10.93
CA THR A 21 5.25 -19.15 12.20
C THR A 21 4.46 -18.46 13.34
N ASP A 22 4.52 -19.03 14.55
CA ASP A 22 3.82 -18.48 15.72
C ASP A 22 4.18 -17.01 15.99
N SER A 23 5.44 -16.63 15.75
CA SER A 23 5.92 -15.25 15.91
C SER A 23 5.37 -14.26 14.87
N ALA A 24 5.02 -14.73 13.66
CA ALA A 24 4.36 -13.89 12.65
C ALA A 24 2.87 -13.74 12.96
N ARG A 25 2.23 -14.83 13.39
CA ARG A 25 0.82 -14.85 13.85
C ARG A 25 0.62 -13.91 15.05
N GLN A 26 1.46 -13.99 16.07
CA GLN A 26 1.37 -13.13 17.25
C GLN A 26 1.53 -11.63 16.90
N ARG A 27 2.42 -11.29 15.96
CA ARG A 27 2.62 -9.91 15.49
C ARG A 27 1.44 -9.38 14.67
N TRP A 28 0.78 -10.24 13.91
CA TRP A 28 -0.47 -9.93 13.21
C TRP A 28 -1.62 -9.68 14.20
N GLU A 29 -1.78 -10.56 15.18
CA GLU A 29 -2.84 -10.49 16.20
C GLU A 29 -2.68 -9.31 17.16
N THR A 30 -1.44 -8.86 17.41
CA THR A 30 -1.13 -7.71 18.27
C THR A 30 -1.17 -6.37 17.53
N ARG A 31 -1.15 -6.35 16.20
CA ARG A 31 -1.38 -5.12 15.42
C ARG A 31 -2.87 -4.82 15.40
N VAL A 32 -3.22 -3.63 15.90
CA VAL A 32 -4.57 -3.09 15.72
C VAL A 32 -4.66 -2.57 14.29
N PHE A 33 -5.11 -3.43 13.37
CA PHE A 33 -5.64 -2.97 12.10
C PHE A 33 -7.00 -2.33 12.36
N PRO A 34 -7.36 -1.24 11.68
CA PRO A 34 -8.75 -0.78 11.71
C PRO A 34 -9.67 -1.90 11.20
N PRO A 35 -10.99 -1.80 11.43
CA PRO A 35 -11.94 -2.67 10.75
C PRO A 35 -11.88 -2.43 9.22
N PRO A 36 -12.09 -3.47 8.39
CA PRO A 36 -12.11 -3.33 6.94
C PRO A 36 -13.14 -2.27 6.54
N PRO A 37 -12.77 -1.38 5.60
CA PRO A 37 -13.68 -0.35 5.15
C PRO A 37 -14.86 -1.01 4.44
N GLN A 38 -15.98 -0.30 4.40
CA GLN A 38 -17.10 -0.75 3.59
C GLN A 38 -16.70 -0.62 2.12
N ILE A 39 -16.27 -1.74 1.53
CA ILE A 39 -15.65 -1.80 0.19
C ILE A 39 -16.55 -1.12 -0.86
N ALA A 40 -17.86 -1.33 -0.79
CA ALA A 40 -18.83 -0.76 -1.73
C ALA A 40 -18.88 0.78 -1.76
N THR A 41 -18.41 1.46 -0.71
CA THR A 41 -18.48 2.92 -0.59
C THR A 41 -17.10 3.58 -0.47
N THR A 42 -16.04 2.80 -0.53
CA THR A 42 -14.67 3.30 -0.34
C THR A 42 -13.98 3.37 -1.69
N PRO A 43 -13.50 4.55 -2.10
CA PRO A 43 -12.85 4.68 -3.39
C PRO A 43 -11.50 3.95 -3.39
N THR A 44 -11.21 3.33 -4.53
CA THR A 44 -9.88 2.84 -4.87
C THR A 44 -8.98 4.00 -5.31
N LEU A 45 -7.67 3.78 -5.25
CA LEU A 45 -6.69 4.71 -5.78
C LEU A 45 -6.85 4.89 -7.30
N ALA A 46 -7.26 3.85 -8.03
CA ALA A 46 -7.60 3.96 -9.44
C ALA A 46 -8.76 4.93 -9.70
N GLU A 47 -9.85 4.86 -8.93
CA GLU A 47 -11.00 5.78 -9.05
C GLU A 47 -10.61 7.22 -8.67
N ILE A 48 -9.71 7.37 -7.70
CA ILE A 48 -9.16 8.68 -7.34
C ILE A 48 -8.32 9.25 -8.48
N LEU A 49 -7.41 8.48 -9.07
CA LEU A 49 -6.60 8.94 -10.21
C LEU A 49 -7.48 9.28 -11.42
N GLN A 50 -8.53 8.49 -11.68
CA GLN A 50 -9.46 8.77 -12.76
C GLN A 50 -10.24 10.07 -12.55
N SER A 51 -10.61 10.38 -11.31
CA SER A 51 -11.42 11.57 -10.98
C SER A 51 -10.62 12.84 -10.76
N GLN A 52 -9.40 12.74 -10.23
CA GLN A 52 -8.59 13.87 -9.77
C GLN A 52 -7.30 14.06 -10.59
N GLY A 53 -6.93 13.06 -11.39
CA GLY A 53 -5.63 13.04 -12.07
C GLY A 53 -4.49 12.66 -11.13
N PRO A 54 -3.23 12.99 -11.49
CA PRO A 54 -2.05 12.62 -10.73
C PRO A 54 -2.05 13.20 -9.31
N LEU A 55 -1.46 12.46 -8.37
CA LEU A 55 -1.36 12.84 -6.98
C LEU A 55 -0.06 13.61 -6.68
N PRO A 56 -0.09 14.58 -5.76
CA PRO A 56 1.11 15.25 -5.29
C PRO A 56 2.02 14.30 -4.50
N ASP A 57 3.33 14.49 -4.59
CA ASP A 57 4.37 13.61 -4.01
C ASP A 57 4.12 13.18 -2.57
N HIS A 58 3.69 14.09 -1.69
CA HIS A 58 3.47 13.76 -0.28
C HIS A 58 2.37 12.71 -0.08
N LEU A 59 1.32 12.72 -0.92
CA LEU A 59 0.30 11.68 -0.92
C LEU A 59 0.86 10.37 -1.47
N VAL A 60 1.65 10.44 -2.56
CA VAL A 60 2.30 9.26 -3.17
C VAL A 60 3.23 8.58 -2.16
N SER A 61 4.07 9.34 -1.46
CA SER A 61 4.94 8.83 -0.39
C SER A 61 4.15 8.20 0.75
N GLY A 62 3.08 8.86 1.23
CA GLY A 62 2.23 8.34 2.29
C GLY A 62 1.53 7.03 1.91
N ILE A 63 1.03 6.94 0.68
CA ILE A 63 0.47 5.71 0.10
C ILE A 63 1.54 4.62 0.06
N GLY A 64 2.73 4.94 -0.44
CA GLY A 64 3.84 3.98 -0.54
C GLY A 64 4.29 3.45 0.82
N VAL A 65 4.32 4.29 1.86
CA VAL A 65 4.57 3.86 3.25
C VAL A 65 3.52 2.86 3.71
N GLY A 66 2.22 3.15 3.49
CA GLY A 66 1.13 2.26 3.88
C GLY A 66 1.21 0.90 3.19
N ILE A 67 1.45 0.89 1.88
CA ILE A 67 1.61 -0.36 1.10
C ILE A 67 2.84 -1.13 1.57
N ALA A 68 3.99 -0.48 1.74
CA ALA A 68 5.22 -1.13 2.18
C ALA A 68 5.09 -1.76 3.58
N GLN A 69 4.38 -1.11 4.50
CA GLN A 69 4.10 -1.64 5.83
C GLN A 69 3.17 -2.86 5.81
N TYR A 70 2.23 -2.91 4.86
CA TYR A 70 1.37 -4.09 4.65
C TYR A 70 2.19 -5.25 4.08
N LEU A 71 2.96 -4.99 3.03
CA LEU A 71 3.81 -5.98 2.37
C LEU A 71 4.85 -6.55 3.33
N ASP A 72 5.47 -5.75 4.19
CA ASP A 72 6.43 -6.22 5.19
C ASP A 72 5.81 -7.27 6.13
N VAL A 73 4.58 -7.04 6.57
CA VAL A 73 3.85 -8.00 7.40
C VAL A 73 3.54 -9.28 6.63
N LEU A 74 3.09 -9.17 5.39
CA LEU A 74 2.76 -10.30 4.53
C LEU A 74 4.00 -11.15 4.19
N HIS A 75 5.11 -10.49 3.87
CA HIS A 75 6.41 -11.12 3.56
C HIS A 75 7.00 -11.83 4.78
N GLN A 76 6.90 -11.24 5.98
CA GLN A 76 7.32 -11.89 7.23
C GLN A 76 6.45 -13.11 7.58
N ALA A 77 5.21 -13.13 7.09
CA ALA A 77 4.30 -14.26 7.11
C ALA A 77 4.60 -15.30 5.99
N GLY A 78 5.60 -15.08 5.13
CA GLY A 78 5.98 -16.01 4.07
C GLY A 78 5.06 -15.97 2.83
N HIS A 79 4.29 -14.90 2.67
CA HIS A 79 3.39 -14.70 1.53
C HIS A 79 3.80 -13.47 0.74
N GLY A 80 3.48 -13.42 -0.55
CA GLY A 80 3.45 -12.19 -1.33
C GLY A 80 2.01 -11.82 -1.68
N HIS A 81 1.78 -10.55 -2.01
CA HIS A 81 0.47 -10.04 -2.40
C HIS A 81 0.16 -10.38 -3.86
N GLY A 82 1.10 -10.12 -4.76
CA GLY A 82 1.06 -10.50 -6.17
C GLY A 82 0.15 -9.66 -7.05
N ASP A 83 -0.47 -8.60 -6.51
CA ASP A 83 -1.39 -7.73 -7.27
C ASP A 83 -1.42 -6.28 -6.75
N VAL A 84 -0.26 -5.74 -6.38
CA VAL A 84 -0.15 -4.36 -5.90
C VAL A 84 -0.33 -3.38 -7.08
N ARG A 85 -1.49 -2.74 -7.17
CA ARG A 85 -1.87 -1.76 -8.20
C ARG A 85 -2.86 -0.73 -7.66
N PRO A 86 -3.10 0.41 -8.31
CA PRO A 86 -4.08 1.40 -7.82
C PRO A 86 -5.49 0.83 -7.57
N ALA A 87 -5.95 -0.13 -8.38
CA ALA A 87 -7.25 -0.77 -8.19
C ALA A 87 -7.32 -1.68 -6.95
N SER A 88 -6.16 -2.12 -6.44
CA SER A 88 -6.05 -2.96 -5.23
C SER A 88 -5.94 -2.15 -3.93
N VAL A 89 -5.95 -0.82 -4.02
CA VAL A 89 -5.69 0.07 -2.87
C VAL A 89 -6.93 0.90 -2.58
N LEU A 90 -7.55 0.68 -1.42
CA LEU A 90 -8.66 1.45 -0.90
C LEU A 90 -8.18 2.55 0.05
N LEU A 91 -8.77 3.73 -0.06
CA LEU A 91 -8.50 4.88 0.79
C LEU A 91 -9.76 5.29 1.57
N PRO A 92 -10.11 4.60 2.67
CA PRO A 92 -11.05 5.14 3.63
C PRO A 92 -10.45 6.44 4.17
N GLY A 93 -11.20 7.55 4.16
CA GLY A 93 -10.71 8.90 4.43
C GLY A 93 -10.12 9.17 5.83
N ASN A 94 -9.70 8.16 6.58
CA ASN A 94 -9.07 8.19 7.90
C ASN A 94 -7.53 8.01 7.84
N ASN A 95 -6.89 8.28 6.71
CA ASN A 95 -5.46 8.09 6.46
C ASN A 95 -4.97 6.65 6.64
N VAL A 96 -5.87 5.65 6.60
CA VAL A 96 -5.48 4.25 6.62
C VAL A 96 -5.67 3.64 5.24
N LEU A 97 -4.58 3.10 4.71
CA LEU A 97 -4.59 2.38 3.44
C LEU A 97 -5.02 0.93 3.65
N TRP A 98 -5.87 0.45 2.75
CA TRP A 98 -6.28 -0.94 2.69
C TRP A 98 -5.88 -1.54 1.35
N LEU A 99 -5.03 -2.57 1.38
CA LEU A 99 -4.85 -3.42 0.21
C LEU A 99 -5.98 -4.46 0.19
N THR A 100 -6.76 -4.44 -0.89
CA THR A 100 -7.77 -5.47 -1.13
C THR A 100 -7.05 -6.74 -1.50
N ASP A 101 -7.27 -7.80 -0.70
CA ASP A 101 -6.77 -9.11 -1.07
C ASP A 101 -7.37 -9.51 -2.43
N PRO A 102 -6.56 -9.89 -3.43
CA PRO A 102 -7.08 -10.53 -4.62
C PRO A 102 -7.80 -11.79 -4.15
N ALA A 103 -8.99 -12.04 -4.69
CA ALA A 103 -9.77 -13.22 -4.35
C ALA A 103 -8.91 -14.49 -4.48
N VAL A 104 -8.46 -15.02 -3.33
CA VAL A 104 -8.00 -16.39 -3.06
C VAL A 104 -7.36 -17.12 -4.26
N GLU A 105 -6.28 -16.56 -4.79
CA GLU A 105 -5.21 -17.35 -5.41
C GLU A 105 -3.91 -16.65 -5.02
N TYR A 106 -3.30 -17.07 -3.90
CA TYR A 106 -1.94 -16.66 -3.55
C TYR A 106 -1.03 -17.10 -4.70
N ARG A 107 -0.78 -16.20 -5.64
CA ARG A 107 0.18 -16.43 -6.70
C ARG A 107 1.54 -16.59 -6.02
N ALA A 108 2.34 -17.54 -6.48
CA ALA A 108 3.73 -17.63 -6.06
C ALA A 108 4.48 -16.40 -6.59
N CYS A 109 4.40 -15.29 -5.87
CA CYS A 109 5.17 -14.08 -6.12
C CYS A 109 6.20 -13.92 -5.00
N SER A 110 7.36 -13.41 -5.38
CA SER A 110 8.42 -13.06 -4.45
C SER A 110 8.18 -11.69 -3.84
N ALA A 111 8.84 -11.41 -2.72
CA ALA A 111 8.88 -10.06 -2.16
C ALA A 111 9.40 -9.02 -3.17
N ALA A 112 10.27 -9.44 -4.10
CA ALA A 112 10.78 -8.58 -5.15
C ALA A 112 9.71 -8.22 -6.19
N ASP A 113 8.79 -9.13 -6.50
CA ASP A 113 7.68 -8.86 -7.42
C ASP A 113 6.75 -7.81 -6.82
N ASP A 114 6.37 -7.94 -5.54
CA ASP A 114 5.53 -6.96 -4.85
C ASP A 114 6.17 -5.58 -4.76
N LEU A 115 7.49 -5.52 -4.55
CA LEU A 115 8.21 -4.24 -4.52
C LEU A 115 8.31 -3.60 -5.89
N THR A 116 8.38 -4.40 -6.95
CA THR A 116 8.33 -3.90 -8.33
C THR A 116 6.94 -3.32 -8.61
N SER A 117 5.88 -4.05 -8.24
CA SER A 117 4.49 -3.59 -8.35
C SER A 117 4.18 -2.36 -7.50
N LEU A 118 4.77 -2.23 -6.30
CA LEU A 118 4.74 -1.01 -5.50
C LEU A 118 5.35 0.16 -6.27
N VAL A 119 6.55 0.00 -6.82
CA VAL A 119 7.21 1.08 -7.58
C VAL A 119 6.35 1.53 -8.76
N ILE A 120 5.83 0.60 -9.55
CA ILE A 120 4.90 0.88 -10.66
C ILE A 120 3.74 1.73 -10.15
N THR A 121 3.06 1.24 -9.11
CA THR A 121 1.90 1.90 -8.51
C THR A 121 2.22 3.34 -8.11
N LEU A 122 3.40 3.61 -7.53
CA LEU A 122 3.79 4.98 -7.15
C LEU A 122 4.00 5.90 -8.35
N VAL A 123 4.60 5.39 -9.44
CA VAL A 123 4.76 6.15 -10.69
C VAL A 123 3.40 6.42 -11.33
N GLU A 124 2.49 5.44 -11.36
CA GLU A 124 1.12 5.66 -11.86
C GLU A 124 0.41 6.73 -11.03
N CYS A 125 0.61 6.74 -9.71
CA CYS A 125 0.03 7.76 -8.86
C CYS A 125 0.59 9.15 -9.13
N ALA A 126 1.90 9.27 -9.33
CA ALA A 126 2.56 10.55 -9.56
C ALA A 126 2.33 11.13 -10.96
N THR A 127 2.05 10.27 -11.94
CA THR A 127 1.95 10.67 -13.36
C THR A 127 0.53 10.57 -13.91
N GLY A 128 -0.36 9.79 -13.27
CA GLY A 128 -1.68 9.45 -13.79
C GLY A 128 -1.65 8.52 -15.02
N LEU A 129 -0.48 7.98 -15.37
CA LEU A 129 -0.28 7.11 -16.53
C LEU A 129 -0.19 5.66 -16.07
N ALA A 130 -0.86 4.75 -16.75
CA ALA A 130 -0.59 3.32 -16.58
C ALA A 130 0.79 3.01 -17.17
N ILE A 131 1.70 2.49 -16.35
CA ILE A 131 3.09 2.25 -16.74
C ILE A 131 3.30 0.77 -17.05
N ASP A 132 3.87 0.49 -18.21
CA ASP A 132 4.27 -0.87 -18.57
C ASP A 132 5.46 -1.31 -17.72
N ALA A 133 5.27 -2.40 -16.96
CA ALA A 133 6.29 -3.03 -16.12
C ALA A 133 7.52 -3.50 -16.91
N SER A 134 7.40 -3.69 -18.22
CA SER A 134 8.49 -4.13 -19.10
C SER A 134 9.36 -2.99 -19.63
N ALA A 135 8.97 -1.73 -19.40
CA ALA A 135 9.73 -0.58 -19.86
C ALA A 135 10.97 -0.34 -18.97
N GLU A 136 12.06 0.10 -19.60
CA GLU A 136 13.25 0.56 -18.88
C GLU A 136 12.97 1.95 -18.29
N TRP A 137 13.04 2.09 -16.96
CA TRP A 137 12.81 3.36 -16.29
C TRP A 137 14.13 4.00 -15.89
N THR A 138 14.43 5.14 -16.50
CA THR A 138 15.54 6.00 -16.06
C THR A 138 15.01 7.16 -15.22
N PRO A 139 15.82 7.73 -14.32
CA PRO A 139 15.45 8.93 -13.58
C PRO A 139 14.98 10.08 -14.49
N GLU A 140 15.62 10.26 -15.64
CA GLU A 140 15.30 11.30 -16.62
C GLU A 140 13.91 11.08 -17.23
N LEU A 141 13.57 9.83 -17.56
CA LEU A 141 12.25 9.49 -18.08
C LEU A 141 11.16 9.74 -17.02
N LEU A 142 11.40 9.34 -15.77
CA LEU A 142 10.45 9.57 -14.68
C LEU A 142 10.19 11.05 -14.44
N ILE A 143 11.24 11.88 -14.47
CA ILE A 143 11.12 13.34 -14.35
C ILE A 143 10.34 13.92 -15.53
N HIS A 144 10.62 13.45 -16.75
CA HIS A 144 9.90 13.89 -17.95
C HIS A 144 8.40 13.54 -17.89
N LEU A 145 8.04 12.41 -17.29
CA LEU A 145 6.66 11.97 -17.10
C LEU A 145 5.92 12.68 -15.96
N GLY A 146 6.62 13.47 -15.14
CA GLY A 146 6.02 14.30 -14.09
C GLY A 146 6.39 13.93 -12.65
N CYS A 147 7.24 12.91 -12.43
CA CYS A 147 7.76 12.64 -11.09
C CYS A 147 8.72 13.75 -10.67
N SER A 148 8.66 14.18 -9.41
CA SER A 148 9.69 15.09 -8.89
C SER A 148 11.05 14.39 -8.79
N PRO A 149 12.16 15.15 -8.74
CA PRO A 149 13.47 14.59 -8.47
C PRO A 149 13.54 13.85 -7.13
N ALA A 150 12.84 14.34 -6.10
CA ALA A 150 12.82 13.73 -4.78
C ALA A 150 12.10 12.37 -4.77
N LEU A 151 10.96 12.27 -5.46
CA LEU A 151 10.23 11.01 -5.59
C LEU A 151 11.00 10.01 -6.46
N THR A 152 11.63 10.49 -7.54
CA THR A 152 12.49 9.67 -8.41
C THR A 152 13.67 9.07 -7.64
N GLU A 153 14.31 9.86 -6.78
CA GLU A 153 15.38 9.38 -5.89
C GLU A 153 14.86 8.33 -4.89
N ALA A 154 13.71 8.59 -4.26
CA ALA A 154 13.09 7.65 -3.32
C ALA A 154 12.75 6.32 -4.01
N ILE A 155 12.13 6.36 -5.19
CA ILE A 155 11.83 5.18 -6.00
C ILE A 155 13.11 4.41 -6.36
N GLY A 156 14.16 5.10 -6.82
CA GLY A 156 15.44 4.47 -7.16
C GLY A 156 16.15 3.81 -5.96
N ALA A 157 15.89 4.28 -4.75
CA ALA A 157 16.42 3.71 -3.51
C ALA A 157 15.64 2.48 -3.01
N ILE A 158 14.43 2.22 -3.51
CA ILE A 158 13.71 0.97 -3.28
C ILE A 158 14.42 -0.14 -4.06
N ARG A 159 15.10 -1.03 -3.34
CA ARG A 159 15.75 -2.20 -3.90
C ARG A 159 14.84 -3.41 -3.69
N PRO A 160 14.29 -4.05 -4.75
CA PRO A 160 13.41 -5.20 -4.62
C PRO A 160 14.02 -6.35 -3.80
N GLN A 161 15.34 -6.50 -3.82
CA GLN A 161 16.04 -7.54 -3.06
C GLN A 161 16.21 -7.22 -1.57
N ALA A 162 15.97 -5.97 -1.16
CA ALA A 162 16.27 -5.48 0.18
C ALA A 162 15.05 -5.50 1.12
N GLY A 163 13.87 -5.89 0.62
CA GLY A 163 12.65 -6.12 1.41
C GLY A 163 11.82 -4.87 1.73
N ALA A 164 10.55 -5.09 2.07
CA ALA A 164 9.55 -4.04 2.22
C ALA A 164 9.76 -3.09 3.42
N ALA A 165 10.44 -3.55 4.49
CA ALA A 165 10.85 -2.69 5.60
C ALA A 165 11.73 -1.51 5.14
N ARG A 166 12.61 -1.72 4.16
CA ARG A 166 13.46 -0.64 3.61
C ARG A 166 12.67 0.33 2.74
N ALA A 167 11.70 -0.16 1.98
CA ALA A 167 10.81 0.70 1.20
C ALA A 167 10.06 1.69 2.12
N THR A 168 9.58 1.21 3.27
CA THR A 168 8.95 2.07 4.31
C THR A 168 9.87 3.22 4.72
N LEU A 169 11.14 2.92 5.03
CA LEU A 169 12.12 3.93 5.48
C LEU A 169 12.45 4.96 4.41
N VAL A 170 12.61 4.52 3.16
CA VAL A 170 12.97 5.39 2.03
C VAL A 170 11.83 6.33 1.67
N LEU A 171 10.57 5.87 1.79
CA LEU A 171 9.37 6.64 1.46
C LEU A 171 8.92 7.58 2.59
N ALA A 172 9.21 7.24 3.85
CA ALA A 172 8.77 7.99 5.02
C ALA A 172 9.58 9.27 5.31
N ARG A 173 10.02 10.03 4.28
CA ARG A 173 10.77 11.28 4.50
C ARG A 173 10.07 12.17 5.56
N PRO A 174 10.81 12.70 6.55
CA PRO A 174 10.25 13.33 7.76
C PRO A 174 9.38 14.58 7.49
N ASP A 175 9.46 15.12 6.29
CA ASP A 175 8.84 16.34 5.80
C ASP A 175 7.49 16.13 5.08
N GLN A 176 7.02 14.88 4.94
CA GLN A 176 5.83 14.53 4.14
C GLN A 176 4.73 13.76 4.89
N ALA A 177 4.59 13.94 6.21
CA ALA A 177 3.46 13.37 6.93
C ALA A 177 2.14 13.77 6.25
N LEU A 178 1.31 12.77 5.89
CA LEU A 178 -0.04 13.01 5.36
C LEU A 178 -0.72 14.04 6.26
N PRO A 179 -1.32 15.11 5.70
CA PRO A 179 -2.08 16.04 6.52
C PRO A 179 -3.10 15.23 7.31
N GLN A 180 -2.94 15.24 8.63
CA GLN A 180 -4.00 14.82 9.54
C GLN A 180 -5.16 15.74 9.16
N ARG A 181 -6.25 15.22 8.60
CA ARG A 181 -7.46 16.04 8.49
C ARG A 181 -7.75 16.52 9.90
N SER A 182 -7.59 17.82 10.15
CA SER A 182 -8.04 18.44 11.38
C SER A 182 -9.49 18.01 11.58
N ASN A 183 -9.74 17.29 12.67
CA ASN A 183 -11.08 17.14 13.22
C ASN A 183 -11.49 18.52 13.78
N ASP A 184 -11.72 19.48 12.89
CA ASP A 184 -12.39 20.73 13.18
C ASP A 184 -13.77 20.67 12.54
N LEU A 185 -14.67 19.94 13.19
CA LEU A 185 -16.10 20.15 13.09
C LEU A 185 -16.72 19.98 14.49
N ALA A 186 -16.99 21.15 15.08
CA ALA A 186 -18.08 21.52 16.00
C ALA A 186 -18.71 20.46 16.91
#